data_AF-A0A9D6V5H5-F1
#
_entry.id   AF-A0A9D6V5H5-F1
#
_cell.length_a   1.000
_cell.length_b   1.000
_cell.length_c   1.000
_cell.angle_alpha   90.00
_cell.angle_beta   90.00
_cell.angle_gamma   90.00
#
_symmetry.space_group_name_H-M   'P 1'
#
loop_
_entity.id
_entity.type
_entity.pdbx_description
1 polymer ?
#
loop_
_entity_poly.entity_id
_entity_poly.type
_entity_poly.pdbx_seq_one_letter_code
_entity_poly.pdbx_strand_id
1 'polypeptide(L)'
;GFVGHSKLYIGSKKFVAAEGGILRLVWLPKALKEMLKEKIDKLGEERGVSNLTDRIADETVGTTEDEILPFLQEKEHPAVSMDSIVG
;
A
#
# COMPACT_ATOMS: atom_id res chain seq x y z
N GLY A 1 3.26 -7.24 -12.75
CA GLY A 1 4.55 -7.96 -12.80
C GLY A 1 4.90 -8.54 -11.43
N PHE A 2 6.05 -9.22 -11.30
CA PHE A 2 6.50 -9.83 -10.03
C PHE A 2 7.93 -9.40 -9.70
N VAL A 3 8.22 -9.16 -8.42
CA VAL A 3 9.57 -8.80 -7.94
C VAL A 3 9.77 -9.38 -6.54
N GLY A 4 10.92 -10.02 -6.31
CA GLY A 4 11.38 -10.41 -4.99
C GLY A 4 12.22 -9.31 -4.37
N HIS A 5 11.91 -8.87 -3.14
CA HIS A 5 12.68 -7.85 -2.43
C HIS A 5 12.65 -8.06 -0.92
N SER A 6 13.55 -7.38 -0.20
CA SER A 6 13.56 -7.37 1.27
C SER A 6 12.36 -6.60 1.83
N LYS A 7 11.90 -6.96 3.04
CA LYS A 7 10.92 -6.18 3.80
C LYS A 7 11.35 -4.72 4.02
N LEU A 8 12.66 -4.48 4.15
CA LEU A 8 13.21 -3.14 4.36
C LEU A 8 13.06 -2.25 3.12
N TYR A 9 12.90 -2.85 1.94
CA TYR A 9 12.73 -2.09 0.70
C TYR A 9 11.39 -1.36 0.64
N ILE A 10 10.34 -1.88 1.31
CA ILE A 10 9.01 -1.24 1.39
C ILE A 10 9.12 0.17 1.98
N GLY A 11 9.93 0.33 3.02
CA GLY A 11 10.18 1.63 3.67
C GLY A 11 11.18 2.54 2.96
N SER A 12 11.55 2.24 1.70
CA SER A 12 12.48 3.05 0.91
C SER A 12 11.74 4.08 0.06
N LYS A 13 12.33 5.27 -0.10
CA LYS A 13 11.84 6.27 -1.07
C LYS A 13 11.83 5.76 -2.51
N LYS A 14 12.67 4.76 -2.82
CA LYS A 14 12.79 4.14 -4.14
C LYS A 14 11.84 2.96 -4.36
N PHE A 15 11.08 2.55 -3.35
CA PHE A 15 10.12 1.44 -3.47
C PHE A 15 9.21 1.68 -4.67
N VAL A 16 9.34 0.83 -5.70
CA VAL A 16 8.58 0.83 -6.97
C VAL A 16 8.28 2.24 -7.50
N ALA A 17 9.27 3.15 -7.43
CA ALA A 17 9.01 4.58 -7.59
C ALA A 17 8.45 4.96 -8.97
N ALA A 18 8.82 4.22 -10.02
CA ALA A 18 8.33 4.42 -11.38
C ALA A 18 6.81 4.17 -11.52
N GLU A 19 6.25 3.30 -10.68
CA GLU A 19 4.83 2.90 -10.74
C GLU A 19 3.95 3.69 -9.75
N GLY A 20 4.50 4.70 -9.07
CA GLY A 20 3.81 5.46 -8.02
C GLY A 20 4.18 5.05 -6.59
N GLY A 21 5.08 4.08 -6.44
CA GLY A 21 5.73 3.72 -5.19
C GLY A 21 4.79 3.29 -4.07
N ILE A 22 4.99 3.81 -2.86
CA ILE A 22 4.28 3.31 -1.66
C ILE A 22 2.76 3.45 -1.75
N LEU A 23 2.26 4.40 -2.55
CA LEU A 23 0.83 4.63 -2.75
C LEU A 23 0.13 3.48 -3.51
N ARG A 24 0.90 2.60 -4.15
CA ARG A 24 0.37 1.39 -4.82
C ARG A 24 0.21 0.20 -3.90
N LEU A 25 0.66 0.28 -2.64
CA LEU A 25 0.63 -0.83 -1.72
C LEU A 25 -0.77 -1.00 -1.11
N VAL A 26 -1.56 -1.91 -1.66
CA VAL A 26 -2.97 -2.09 -1.24
C VAL A 26 -3.18 -3.16 -0.18
N TRP A 27 -2.25 -4.11 -0.04
CA TRP A 27 -2.38 -5.23 0.91
C TRP A 27 -1.03 -5.61 1.53
N LEU A 28 -1.03 -5.86 2.83
CA LEU A 28 0.13 -6.37 3.59
C LEU A 28 -0.35 -7.25 4.75
N PRO A 29 0.40 -8.29 5.14
CA PRO A 29 0.12 -9.00 6.39
C PRO A 29 0.17 -8.05 7.59
N LYS A 30 -0.77 -8.18 8.52
CA LYS A 30 -0.94 -7.25 9.66
C LYS A 30 0.33 -7.06 10.46
N ALA A 31 1.03 -8.15 10.78
CA ALA A 31 2.29 -8.08 11.54
C ALA A 31 3.38 -7.25 10.82
N LEU A 32 3.45 -7.33 9.48
CA LEU A 32 4.40 -6.55 8.69
C LEU A 32 3.93 -5.09 8.56
N LYS A 33 2.62 -4.88 8.43
CA LYS A 33 2.01 -3.55 8.41
C LYS A 33 2.27 -2.79 9.71
N GLU A 34 2.08 -3.43 10.86
CA GLU A 34 2.37 -2.84 12.18
C GLU A 34 3.87 -2.56 12.36
N MET A 35 4.74 -3.47 11.92
CA MET A 35 6.19 -3.28 11.98
C MET A 35 6.69 -2.09 11.15
N LEU A 36 6.02 -1.79 10.03
CA LEU A 36 6.43 -0.75 9.08
C LEU A 36 5.57 0.52 9.16
N LYS A 37 4.57 0.58 10.05
CA LYS A 37 3.57 1.66 10.14
C LYS A 37 4.20 3.04 10.07
N GLU A 38 5.15 3.34 10.97
CA GLU A 38 5.81 4.64 11.01
C GLU A 38 6.51 5.02 9.69
N LYS A 39 7.12 4.03 9.00
CA LYS A 39 7.80 4.26 7.72
C LYS A 39 6.81 4.45 6.58
N ILE A 40 5.74 3.67 6.55
CA ILE A 40 4.68 3.76 5.53
C ILE A 40 3.97 5.10 5.64
N ASP A 41 3.54 5.48 6.84
CA ASP A 41 2.82 6.74 7.07
C ASP A 41 3.72 7.94 6.75
N LYS A 42 4.99 7.94 7.17
CA LYS A 42 5.94 9.00 6.80
C LYS A 42 6.10 9.13 5.28
N LEU A 43 6.22 8.02 4.55
CA LEU A 43 6.35 8.05 3.08
C LEU A 43 5.06 8.44 2.37
N GLY A 44 3.91 8.13 2.97
CA GLY A 44 2.59 8.59 2.54
C GLY A 44 2.45 10.10 2.70
N GLU A 45 2.81 10.64 3.87
CA GLU A 45 2.77 12.07 4.17
C GLU A 45 3.68 12.87 3.23
N GLU A 46 4.89 12.38 2.96
CA GLU A 46 5.81 12.98 1.96
C GLU A 46 5.17 13.05 0.55
N ARG A 47 4.13 12.26 0.29
CA ARG A 47 3.37 12.21 -0.98
C ARG A 47 1.94 12.75 -0.84
N GLY A 48 1.61 13.41 0.28
CA GLY A 48 0.30 14.03 0.51
C GLY A 48 -0.82 13.10 0.99
N VAL A 49 -0.49 11.87 1.43
CA VAL A 49 -1.47 10.91 1.95
C VAL A 49 -1.17 10.59 3.41
N SER A 50 -1.93 11.20 4.32
CA SER A 50 -1.84 10.92 5.76
C SER A 50 -2.47 9.58 6.12
N ASN A 51 -1.89 8.91 7.13
CA ASN A 51 -2.34 7.62 7.66
C ASN A 51 -2.52 6.55 6.55
N LEU A 52 -1.56 6.48 5.63
CA LEU A 52 -1.60 5.53 4.51
C LEU A 52 -1.79 4.10 5.02
N THR A 53 -1.13 3.73 6.11
CA THR A 53 -1.20 2.38 6.71
C THR A 53 -2.64 1.94 7.03
N ASP A 54 -3.50 2.87 7.45
CA ASP A 54 -4.89 2.56 7.82
C ASP A 54 -5.79 2.35 6.58
N ARG A 55 -5.29 2.73 5.39
CA ARG A 55 -5.95 2.51 4.10
C ARG A 55 -5.52 1.19 3.44
N ILE A 56 -4.47 0.54 3.94
CA ILE A 56 -3.93 -0.72 3.41
C ILE A 56 -4.67 -1.90 4.03
N ALA A 57 -5.23 -2.78 3.20
CA ALA A 57 -5.90 -3.99 3.64
C ALA A 57 -4.90 -5.02 4.22
N ASP A 58 -5.40 -5.93 5.04
CA ASP A 58 -4.65 -7.05 5.59
C ASP A 58 -5.57 -8.28 5.70
N GLU A 59 -5.06 -9.38 6.26
CA GLU A 59 -5.81 -10.63 6.41
C GLU A 59 -7.08 -10.52 7.28
N THR A 60 -7.24 -9.45 8.07
CA THR A 60 -8.45 -9.19 8.87
C THR A 60 -9.55 -8.51 8.07
N VAL A 61 -9.21 -7.91 6.93
CA VAL A 61 -10.16 -7.35 5.96
C VAL A 61 -10.57 -8.42 4.95
N GLY A 62 -9.60 -9.14 4.40
CA GLY A 62 -9.83 -10.16 3.38
C GLY A 62 -8.52 -10.70 2.79
N THR A 63 -8.62 -11.82 2.09
CA THR A 63 -7.47 -12.45 1.42
C THR A 63 -7.64 -12.55 -0.10
N THR A 64 -8.82 -12.19 -0.60
CA THR A 64 -9.14 -12.15 -2.02
C THR A 64 -9.39 -10.71 -2.48
N GLU A 65 -9.25 -10.48 -3.78
CA GLU A 65 -9.43 -9.15 -4.39
C GLU A 65 -10.85 -8.60 -4.15
N ASP A 66 -11.88 -9.45 -4.30
CA ASP A 66 -13.28 -9.08 -4.07
C ASP A 66 -13.59 -8.70 -2.62
N GLU A 67 -12.90 -9.30 -1.64
CA GLU A 67 -13.11 -8.99 -0.22
C GLU A 67 -12.50 -7.64 0.16
N ILE A 68 -11.33 -7.31 -0.40
CA ILE A 68 -10.60 -6.10 -0.01
C ILE A 68 -11.01 -4.87 -0.84
N LEU A 69 -11.56 -5.05 -2.04
CA LEU A 69 -11.93 -3.95 -2.92
C LEU A 69 -12.93 -2.96 -2.28
N PRO A 70 -14.01 -3.41 -1.60
CA PRO A 70 -14.92 -2.51 -0.90
C PRO A 70 -14.23 -1.69 0.20
N PHE A 71 -13.29 -2.29 0.93
CA PHE A 71 -12.51 -1.60 1.95
C PHE A 71 -11.61 -0.52 1.35
N LEU A 72 -10.94 -0.82 0.24
CA LEU A 72 -10.09 0.15 -0.45
C LEU A 72 -10.90 1.35 -0.99
N GLN A 73 -12.13 1.10 -1.45
CA GLN A 73 -13.05 2.15 -1.87
C GLN A 73 -13.56 2.99 -0.68
N GLU A 74 -13.98 2.34 0.42
CA GLU A 74 -14.44 3.03 1.64
C GLU A 74 -13.33 3.91 2.24
N LYS A 75 -12.09 3.41 2.26
CA LYS A 75 -10.92 4.16 2.75
C LYS A 75 -10.32 5.12 1.73
N GLU A 76 -10.94 5.26 0.56
CA GLU A 76 -10.45 6.11 -0.53
C GLU A 76 -8.95 5.89 -0.78
N HIS A 77 -8.54 4.63 -0.93
CA HIS A 77 -7.14 4.29 -1.10
C HIS A 77 -6.62 4.88 -2.43
N PRO A 78 -5.46 5.57 -2.44
CA PRO A 78 -4.98 6.31 -3.61
C PRO A 78 -4.86 5.45 -4.87
N ALA A 79 -4.45 4.18 -4.73
CA ALA A 79 -4.33 3.26 -5.85
C ALA A 79 -5.62 3.07 -6.69
N VAL A 80 -6.81 3.28 -6.12
CA VAL A 80 -8.10 3.09 -6.81
C VAL A 80 -8.34 4.18 -7.86
N SER A 81 -7.78 5.38 -7.66
CA SER A 81 -7.95 6.54 -8.55
C SER A 81 -6.73 6.80 -9.44
N MET A 82 -5.66 6.01 -9.30
CA MET A 82 -4.46 6.14 -10.10
C MET A 82 -4.62 5.46 -11.46
N ASP A 83 -3.79 5.86 -12.42
CA ASP A 83 -3.75 5.22 -13.74
C ASP A 83 -3.54 3.71 -13.63
N SER A 84 -4.11 2.98 -14.59
CA SER A 84 -3.93 1.53 -14.69
C SER A 84 -2.44 1.19 -14.74
N ILE A 85 -2.00 0.28 -13.87
CA ILE A 85 -0.63 -0.24 -13.88
C ILE A 85 -0.42 -1.30 -14.98
N VAL A 86 -1.52 -1.79 -15.55
CA VAL A 86 -1.51 -2.72 -16.67
C VAL A 86 -1.89 -1.94 -17.92
N GLY A 87 -0.96 -1.88 -18.88
CA GLY A 87 -1.21 -1.41 -20.24
C GLY A 87 -1.75 -2.51 -21.13
#